data_AF-A0A7C4R686-F1
#
_entry.id   AF-A0A7C4R686-F1
#
_cell.length_a   1.000
_cell.length_b   1.000
_cell.length_c   1.000
_cell.angle_alpha   90.00
_cell.angle_beta   90.00
_cell.angle_gamma   90.00
#
_symmetry.space_group_name_H-M   'P 1'
#
loop_
_entity.id
_entity.type
_entity.pdbx_description
1 polymer ?
#
loop_
_entity_poly.entity_id
_entity_poly.type
_entity_poly.pdbx_seq_one_letter_code
_entity_poly.pdbx_strand_id
1 'polypeptide(L)'
;MLTLMCTKCHEEFEAKGQEYRCRNCGEIGTFEYKIDYESLGKVNFTGGFSFWRYRSLLPRVKNYVSLHEGGTPLYRAERLARYLKVSQLYLKDETRNPTNSFRDRAAALIVSNMLDLGYTAAVCASNGNMGAALAA
;
A
#
# COMPACT_ATOMS: atom_id res chain seq x y z
N MET A 1 13.17 3.18 -11.78
CA MET A 1 11.93 3.96 -12.00
C MET A 1 10.81 2.94 -12.00
N LEU A 2 9.69 3.19 -11.30
CA LEU A 2 8.60 2.22 -11.30
C LEU A 2 7.76 2.42 -12.56
N THR A 3 7.61 1.35 -13.32
CA THR A 3 6.83 1.32 -14.57
C THR A 3 5.45 0.76 -14.28
N LEU A 4 4.42 1.41 -14.80
CA LEU A 4 3.06 0.87 -14.83
C LEU A 4 2.88 0.09 -16.13
N MET A 5 2.20 -1.05 -16.07
CA MET A 5 1.83 -1.86 -17.23
C MET A 5 0.31 -1.96 -17.30
N CYS A 6 -0.26 -1.74 -18.48
CA CYS A 6 -1.69 -2.01 -18.68
C CYS A 6 -1.97 -3.51 -18.66
N THR A 7 -2.95 -3.95 -17.88
CA THR A 7 -3.35 -5.37 -17.78
C THR A 7 -4.02 -5.92 -19.05
N LYS A 8 -4.33 -5.06 -20.03
CA LYS A 8 -5.00 -5.43 -21.30
C LYS A 8 -4.07 -5.41 -22.50
N CYS A 9 -3.46 -4.27 -22.80
CA CYS A 9 -2.57 -4.14 -23.96
C CYS A 9 -1.09 -4.35 -23.62
N HIS A 10 -0.74 -4.51 -22.34
CA HIS A 10 0.64 -4.65 -21.85
C HIS A 10 1.57 -3.47 -22.16
N GLU A 11 1.02 -2.34 -22.61
CA GLU A 11 1.79 -1.13 -22.83
C GLU A 11 2.31 -0.56 -21.50
N GLU A 12 3.53 -0.04 -21.55
CA GLU A 12 4.27 0.45 -20.38
C GLU A 12 4.19 1.97 -20.28
N PHE A 13 3.95 2.46 -19.07
CA PHE A 13 3.75 3.86 -18.75
C PHE A 13 4.62 4.26 -17.57
N GLU A 14 5.07 5.51 -17.56
CA GLU A 14 5.78 6.08 -16.43
C GLU A 14 4.77 6.51 -15.34
N ALA A 15 5.01 6.13 -14.08
CA ALA A 15 4.14 6.46 -12.95
C ALA A 15 4.24 7.96 -12.54
N LYS A 16 3.73 8.88 -13.38
CA LYS A 16 3.74 10.35 -13.12
C LYS A 16 2.50 10.89 -12.38
N GLY A 17 1.59 10.02 -11.94
CA GLY A 17 0.49 10.38 -11.04
C GLY A 17 -0.75 11.03 -11.67
N GLN A 18 -0.77 11.34 -12.96
CA GLN A 18 -1.91 12.01 -13.62
C GLN A 18 -2.71 11.08 -14.54
N GLU A 19 -2.10 10.03 -15.09
CA GLU A 19 -2.77 9.06 -15.96
C GLU A 19 -3.31 7.89 -15.12
N TYR A 20 -4.62 7.87 -14.88
CA TYR A 20 -5.32 6.76 -14.21
C TYR A 20 -6.03 5.81 -15.20
N ARG A 21 -5.91 6.09 -16.50
CA ARG A 21 -6.48 5.29 -17.59
C ARG A 21 -5.41 4.99 -18.63
N CYS A 22 -5.46 3.79 -19.20
CA CYS A 22 -4.64 3.45 -20.34
C CYS A 22 -5.05 4.29 -21.56
N ARG A 23 -4.09 4.95 -22.21
CA ARG A 23 -4.35 5.74 -23.43
C ARG A 23 -4.89 4.91 -24.59
N ASN A 24 -4.52 3.63 -24.67
CA ASN A 24 -4.98 2.70 -25.70
C ASN A 24 -6.30 1.99 -25.34
N CYS A 25 -6.46 1.53 -24.09
CA CYS A 25 -7.61 0.72 -23.67
C CYS A 25 -8.73 1.50 -22.96
N GLY A 26 -8.54 2.77 -22.63
CA GLY A 26 -9.53 3.58 -21.93
C GLY A 26 -9.96 2.99 -20.59
N GLU A 27 -11.27 2.79 -20.40
CA GLU A 27 -11.88 2.36 -19.12
C GLU A 27 -11.63 0.89 -18.77
N ILE A 28 -11.40 0.05 -19.78
CA ILE A 28 -11.15 -1.38 -19.54
C ILE A 28 -9.68 -1.69 -19.22
N GLY A 29 -8.79 -0.70 -19.39
CA GLY A 29 -7.37 -0.83 -19.10
C GLY A 29 -7.03 -0.37 -17.69
N THR A 30 -6.74 -1.32 -16.80
CA THR A 30 -6.18 -1.03 -15.47
C THR A 30 -4.66 -1.10 -15.51
N PHE A 31 -4.01 -0.44 -14.54
CA PHE A 31 -2.56 -0.44 -14.41
C PHE A 31 -2.11 -1.30 -13.23
N GLU A 32 -1.00 -2.00 -13.42
CA GLU A 32 -0.24 -2.68 -12.37
C GLU A 32 1.22 -2.21 -12.40
N TYR A 33 1.90 -2.25 -11.27
CA TYR A 33 3.34 -2.01 -11.26
C TYR A 33 4.06 -3.20 -11.89
N LYS A 34 4.91 -2.93 -12.87
CA LYS A 34 5.88 -3.91 -13.38
C LYS A 34 6.95 -4.10 -12.32
N ILE A 35 6.98 -5.30 -11.72
CA ILE A 35 7.91 -5.67 -10.66
C ILE A 35 8.99 -6.57 -11.25
N ASP A 36 10.25 -6.20 -11.07
CA ASP A 36 11.38 -7.08 -11.33
C ASP A 36 11.56 -8.02 -10.13
N TYR A 37 11.00 -9.23 -10.23
CA TYR A 37 11.07 -10.24 -9.18
C TYR A 37 12.49 -10.70 -8.86
N GLU A 38 13.42 -10.68 -9.83
CA GLU A 38 14.82 -11.07 -9.60
C GLU A 38 15.53 -10.05 -8.71
N SER A 39 15.16 -8.78 -8.83
CA SER A 39 15.69 -7.72 -7.98
C SER A 39 15.21 -7.80 -6.52
N LEU A 40 14.03 -8.39 -6.27
CA LEU A 40 13.41 -8.43 -4.93
C LEU A 40 14.26 -9.17 -3.90
N GLY A 41 14.96 -10.24 -4.31
CA GLY A 41 15.83 -11.02 -3.42
C GLY A 41 17.03 -10.24 -2.89
N LYS A 42 17.36 -9.10 -3.50
CA LYS A 42 18.49 -8.23 -3.14
C LYS A 42 18.05 -7.05 -2.26
N VAL A 43 16.76 -6.91 -1.99
CA VAL A 43 16.21 -5.76 -1.28
C VAL A 43 16.47 -5.89 0.22
N ASN A 44 17.22 -4.93 0.76
CA ASN A 44 17.46 -4.81 2.19
C ASN A 44 16.45 -3.85 2.83
N PHE A 45 15.71 -4.35 3.81
CA PHE A 45 14.79 -3.55 4.60
C PHE A 45 15.52 -2.85 5.74
N THR A 46 15.26 -1.56 5.92
CA THR A 46 15.95 -0.72 6.92
C THR A 46 14.94 0.10 7.71
N GLY A 47 15.26 0.40 8.97
CA GLY A 47 14.39 1.12 9.90
C GLY A 47 13.58 0.21 10.83
N GLY A 48 12.77 0.82 11.69
CA GLY A 48 11.87 0.11 12.61
C GLY A 48 10.86 -0.77 11.89
N PHE A 49 10.18 -1.67 12.61
CA PHE A 49 9.13 -2.51 12.03
C PHE A 49 7.85 -1.70 11.80
N SER A 50 7.81 -0.91 10.72
CA SER A 50 6.68 -0.08 10.31
C SER A 50 6.41 -0.24 8.81
N PHE A 51 5.41 0.46 8.27
CA PHE A 51 5.12 0.49 6.83
C PHE A 51 6.33 0.96 6.00
N TRP A 52 6.98 2.06 6.41
CA TRP A 52 8.12 2.64 5.70
C TRP A 52 9.42 1.83 5.74
N ARG A 53 9.47 0.75 6.54
CA ARG A 53 10.53 -0.26 6.46
C ARG A 53 10.66 -0.84 5.05
N TYR A 54 9.55 -0.91 4.32
CA TYR A 54 9.42 -1.52 3.00
C TYR A 54 9.48 -0.52 1.85
N ARG A 55 9.87 0.74 2.10
CA ARG A 55 9.88 1.82 1.09
C ARG A 55 10.65 1.52 -0.19
N SER A 56 11.64 0.62 -0.14
CA SER A 56 12.37 0.14 -1.33
C SER A 56 11.51 -0.63 -2.32
N LEU A 57 10.35 -1.14 -1.88
CA LEU A 57 9.35 -1.85 -2.69
C LEU A 57 8.14 -0.99 -3.07
N LEU A 58 8.08 0.24 -2.54
CA LEU A 58 6.95 1.14 -2.75
C LEU A 58 7.26 2.17 -3.84
N PRO A 59 6.22 2.81 -4.40
CA PRO A 59 6.36 4.07 -5.14
C PRO A 59 7.29 5.04 -4.42
N ARG A 60 8.28 5.56 -5.16
CA ARG A 60 9.24 6.51 -4.60
C ARG A 60 8.52 7.80 -4.26
N VAL A 61 8.62 8.21 -3.01
CA VAL A 61 8.21 9.51 -2.49
C VAL A 61 9.39 10.20 -1.80
N LYS A 62 9.40 11.53 -1.78
CA LYS A 62 10.40 12.38 -1.13
C LYS A 62 9.95 12.73 0.29
N ASN A 63 8.67 13.04 0.46
CA ASN A 63 8.07 13.33 1.76
C ASN A 63 7.45 12.07 2.35
N TYR A 64 7.87 11.65 3.54
CA TYR A 64 7.33 10.47 4.22
C TYR A 64 6.41 10.88 5.36
N VAL A 65 5.10 10.81 5.11
CA VAL A 65 4.06 11.00 6.13
C VAL A 65 3.83 9.68 6.85
N SER A 66 3.76 9.73 8.17
CA SER A 66 3.70 8.53 9.01
C SER A 66 3.00 8.84 10.33
N LEU A 67 2.08 7.97 10.72
CA LEU A 67 1.57 7.88 12.10
C LEU A 67 2.17 6.68 12.83
N HIS A 68 3.25 6.10 12.27
CA HIS A 68 3.88 4.86 12.70
C HIS A 68 3.02 3.62 12.41
N GLU A 69 2.22 3.69 11.36
CA GLU A 69 1.45 2.56 10.86
C GLU A 69 2.33 1.39 10.41
N GLY A 70 1.75 0.21 10.43
CA GLY A 70 2.44 -1.04 10.20
C GLY A 70 3.00 -1.67 11.47
N GLY A 71 3.90 -2.65 11.30
CA GLY A 71 4.47 -3.36 12.44
C GLY A 71 3.48 -4.20 13.28
N THR A 72 2.26 -4.36 12.78
CA THR A 72 1.14 -4.91 13.56
C THR A 72 1.37 -6.36 13.98
N PRO A 73 0.82 -6.80 15.13
CA PRO A 73 1.00 -8.16 15.63
C PRO A 73 0.49 -9.25 14.68
N LEU A 74 1.13 -10.42 14.76
CA LEU A 74 0.67 -11.66 14.13
C LEU A 74 0.47 -12.71 15.24
N TYR A 75 -0.78 -12.91 15.66
CA TYR A 75 -1.09 -13.82 16.76
C TYR A 75 -1.28 -15.25 16.27
N ARG A 76 -0.69 -16.23 16.95
CA ARG A 76 -1.01 -17.65 16.70
C ARG A 76 -2.33 -18.01 17.40
N ALA A 77 -3.33 -18.44 16.63
CA ALA A 77 -4.69 -18.68 17.12
C ALA A 77 -4.96 -20.18 17.38
N GLU A 78 -4.28 -20.76 18.38
CA GLU A 78 -4.28 -22.21 18.62
C GLU A 78 -5.66 -22.80 18.94
N ARG A 79 -6.48 -22.08 19.72
CA ARG A 79 -7.85 -22.52 20.06
C ARG A 79 -8.73 -22.62 18.81
N LEU A 80 -8.66 -21.61 17.95
CA LEU A 80 -9.43 -21.56 16.72
C LEU A 80 -8.90 -22.56 15.69
N ALA A 81 -7.58 -22.75 15.61
CA ALA A 81 -6.95 -23.77 14.77
C ALA A 81 -7.47 -25.18 15.10
N ARG A 82 -7.53 -25.55 16.39
CA ARG A 82 -8.09 -26.83 16.83
C ARG A 82 -9.57 -26.98 16.48
N TYR A 83 -10.35 -25.93 16.68
CA TYR A 83 -11.78 -25.92 16.35
C TYR A 83 -12.01 -26.14 14.85
N LEU A 84 -11.22 -25.46 14.00
CA LEU A 84 -11.29 -25.56 12.54
C LEU A 84 -10.55 -26.77 11.95
N LYS A 85 -9.87 -27.58 12.79
CA LYS A 85 -9.04 -28.74 12.37
C LYS A 85 -7.94 -28.37 11.35
N VAL A 86 -7.32 -27.21 11.51
CA VAL A 86 -6.15 -26.77 10.72
C VAL A 86 -4.87 -26.82 11.55
N SER A 87 -3.74 -27.10 10.91
CA SER A 87 -2.44 -27.27 11.59
C SER A 87 -1.90 -25.96 12.17
N GLN A 88 -2.06 -24.87 11.43
CA GLN A 88 -1.60 -23.54 11.82
C GLN A 88 -2.61 -22.49 11.40
N LEU A 89 -2.90 -21.57 12.31
CA LEU A 89 -3.75 -20.41 12.06
C LEU A 89 -3.13 -19.19 12.74
N TYR A 90 -3.05 -18.10 12.00
CA TYR A 90 -2.53 -16.83 12.49
C TYR A 90 -3.52 -15.70 12.19
N LEU A 91 -3.59 -14.73 13.10
CA LEU A 91 -4.40 -13.53 12.97
C LEU A 91 -3.48 -12.32 12.83
N LYS A 92 -3.55 -11.67 11.67
CA LYS A 92 -2.84 -10.42 11.41
C LYS A 92 -3.70 -9.26 11.91
N ASP A 93 -3.34 -8.71 13.07
CA ASP A 93 -4.17 -7.71 13.75
C ASP A 93 -3.89 -6.29 13.26
N GLU A 94 -4.47 -5.95 12.12
CA GLU A 94 -4.37 -4.60 11.54
C GLU A 94 -5.17 -3.54 12.31
N THR A 95 -5.93 -3.93 13.35
CA THR A 95 -6.64 -2.97 14.20
C THR A 95 -5.71 -2.26 15.19
N ARG A 96 -4.41 -2.60 15.19
CA ARG A 96 -3.37 -1.93 15.97
C ARG A 96 -2.66 -0.79 15.22
N ASN A 97 -3.05 -0.53 13.99
CA ASN A 97 -2.63 0.71 13.31
C ASN A 97 -3.31 1.93 13.98
N PRO A 98 -2.76 3.15 13.81
CA PRO A 98 -3.22 4.37 14.49
C PRO A 98 -4.73 4.67 14.45
N THR A 99 -5.40 4.46 13.31
CA THR A 99 -6.86 4.65 13.17
C THR A 99 -7.66 3.37 13.34
N ASN A 100 -7.03 2.33 13.91
CA ASN A 100 -7.56 0.98 14.04
C ASN A 100 -7.89 0.30 12.69
N SER A 101 -7.22 0.69 11.60
CA SER A 101 -7.46 0.13 10.28
C SER A 101 -6.19 -0.13 9.49
N PHE A 102 -6.20 -1.18 8.66
CA PHE A 102 -5.16 -1.42 7.65
C PHE A 102 -5.03 -0.27 6.63
N ARG A 103 -6.07 0.56 6.51
CA ARG A 103 -6.12 1.71 5.58
C ARG A 103 -5.02 2.74 5.85
N ASP A 104 -4.48 2.80 7.06
CA ASP A 104 -3.41 3.74 7.43
C ASP A 104 -2.17 3.59 6.54
N ARG A 105 -1.82 2.35 6.16
CA ARG A 105 -0.68 2.09 5.26
C ARG A 105 -0.88 2.74 3.90
N ALA A 106 -2.10 2.66 3.36
CA ALA A 106 -2.44 3.26 2.08
C ALA A 106 -2.50 4.78 2.20
N ALA A 107 -3.12 5.30 3.27
CA ALA A 107 -3.19 6.74 3.54
C ALA A 107 -1.80 7.37 3.65
N ALA A 108 -0.88 6.74 4.38
CA ALA A 108 0.50 7.20 4.52
C ALA A 108 1.19 7.40 3.15
N LEU A 109 1.07 6.42 2.25
CA LEU A 109 1.64 6.53 0.89
C LEU A 109 0.92 7.57 0.02
N ILE A 110 -0.42 7.61 0.08
CA ILE A 110 -1.23 8.55 -0.70
C ILE A 110 -0.89 10.00 -0.31
N VAL A 111 -0.93 10.32 0.98
CA VAL A 111 -0.66 11.68 1.47
C VAL A 111 0.80 12.07 1.19
N SER A 112 1.75 11.15 1.38
CA SER A 112 3.16 11.35 1.00
C SER A 112 3.33 11.75 -0.47
N ASN A 113 2.69 11.00 -1.37
CA ASN A 113 2.73 11.29 -2.80
C ASN A 113 1.97 12.59 -3.15
N MET A 114 0.88 12.89 -2.46
CA MET A 114 0.16 14.15 -2.66
C MET A 114 1.02 15.37 -2.33
N LEU A 115 1.79 15.31 -1.24
CA LEU A 115 2.73 16.37 -0.87
C LEU A 115 3.83 16.54 -1.93
N ASP A 116 4.37 15.44 -2.45
CA ASP A 116 5.36 15.48 -3.53
C ASP A 116 4.84 16.14 -4.81
N LEU A 117 3.54 15.99 -5.09
CA LEU A 117 2.85 16.59 -6.23
C LEU A 117 2.37 18.04 -5.95
N GLY A 118 2.57 18.55 -4.73
CA GLY A 118 2.18 19.91 -4.35
C GLY A 118 0.69 20.11 -4.08
N TYR A 119 -0.07 19.04 -3.83
CA TYR A 119 -1.46 19.15 -3.41
C TYR A 119 -1.56 19.59 -1.95
N THR A 120 -2.55 20.44 -1.64
CA THR A 120 -2.77 21.01 -0.30
C THR A 120 -4.01 20.45 0.40
N ALA A 121 -4.84 19.68 -0.30
CA ALA A 121 -6.07 19.10 0.24
C ALA A 121 -6.39 17.76 -0.39
N ALA A 122 -7.03 16.87 0.39
CA ALA A 122 -7.59 15.61 -0.06
C ALA A 122 -9.11 15.64 0.05
N VAL A 123 -9.80 15.04 -0.92
CA VAL A 123 -11.24 14.79 -0.85
C VAL A 123 -11.48 13.30 -0.98
N CYS A 124 -12.18 12.71 -0.01
CA CYS A 124 -12.52 11.29 -0.01
C CYS A 124 -14.03 11.13 0.21
N ALA A 125 -14.73 10.61 -0.80
CA ALA A 125 -16.13 10.23 -0.69
C ALA A 125 -16.25 8.86 0.00
N SER A 126 -16.05 8.85 1.32
CA SER A 126 -16.08 7.64 2.14
C SER A 126 -16.67 7.94 3.51
N ASN A 127 -17.59 7.08 3.97
CA ASN A 127 -18.11 7.07 5.33
C ASN A 127 -17.41 6.03 6.24
N GLY A 128 -16.30 5.43 5.78
CA GLY A 128 -15.58 4.38 6.50
C GLY A 128 -14.10 4.66 6.74
N ASN A 129 -13.37 3.60 7.08
CA ASN A 129 -11.98 3.64 7.56
C ASN A 129 -10.99 4.37 6.64
N MET A 130 -11.20 4.39 5.32
CA MET A 130 -10.31 5.15 4.42
C MET A 130 -10.42 6.66 4.67
N GLY A 131 -11.63 7.16 4.94
CA GLY A 131 -11.85 8.56 5.26
C GLY A 131 -11.21 8.93 6.59
N ALA A 132 -11.36 8.09 7.61
CA ALA A 132 -10.68 8.28 8.89
C ALA A 132 -9.15 8.27 8.75
N ALA A 133 -8.59 7.32 8.00
CA ALA A 133 -7.16 7.21 7.76
C ALA A 133 -6.56 8.38 6.97
N LEU A 134 -7.29 8.93 5.99
CA LEU A 134 -6.83 10.10 5.22
C LEU A 134 -6.94 11.42 6.00
N ALA A 135 -7.87 11.49 6.96
CA ALA A 135 -8.11 12.70 7.75
C ALA A 135 -7.17 12.82 8.97
N ALA A 136 -6.65 11.71 9.49
CA ALA A 136 -5.72 11.64 10.61
C ALA A 136 -4.30 12.06 10.20
#